data_AF-A0A944CJ37-F1
#
_entry.id   AF-A0A944CJ37-F1
#
_cell.length_a   1.000
_cell.length_b   1.000
_cell.length_c   1.000
_cell.angle_alpha   90.00
_cell.angle_beta   90.00
_cell.angle_gamma   90.00
#
_symmetry.space_group_name_H-M   'P 1'
#
loop_
_entity.id
_entity.type
_entity.pdbx_description
1 polymer ?
#
loop_
_entity_poly.entity_id
_entity_poly.type
_entity_poly.pdbx_seq_one_letter_code
_entity_poly.pdbx_strand_id
1 'polypeptide(L)'
;MAFFILPNLVSAHNGSRDELGGHFRNADCVYILHEPTSIARSAANMQELMSLIKQYNSNQDCKASLNEAKVDLEGHSFPAEGSTPSESTPASSDSPKAAASTGNLQLGKTYDAKLIECTDGDTAVFTINGKAYKSRFLYIDTPESTRTKEPFGLEAAQYTCSFLKKGNITLETDGGSLFDKYDRLLAWVWVGDKLHQEEITKAGLVEDFYDYGSYKYENRIWSAMDYAKENGKGIYAATNSPAEQTEQSKEQSEKQEERTKQEQKPKNVGEESQQEKKPENTEEDTDSADQQRESGQESNQVETVDEEWDCSLLSGLLFALLFYLTIPLKKAMGKRTLIAHRMWSKKWPLNLFLSVIYAFICYITMLLLLLEILHLFKNKKSKRK
;
A
#
# COMPACT_ATOMS: atom_id res chain seq x y z
N MET A 1 -10.34 28.82 -11.47
CA MET A 1 -11.10 27.56 -11.68
C MET A 1 -10.15 26.40 -11.54
N ALA A 2 -10.19 25.69 -10.41
CA ALA A 2 -9.57 24.38 -10.27
C ALA A 2 -10.52 23.58 -9.38
N PHE A 3 -11.15 22.58 -9.98
CA PHE A 3 -12.08 21.67 -9.34
C PHE A 3 -11.35 20.93 -8.22
N PHE A 4 -11.76 21.19 -6.97
CA PHE A 4 -11.49 20.33 -5.84
C PHE A 4 -12.26 19.03 -6.05
N ILE A 5 -11.56 17.95 -6.39
CA ILE A 5 -12.06 16.59 -6.15
C ILE A 5 -11.50 16.17 -4.79
N LEU A 6 -12.41 15.99 -3.83
CA LEU A 6 -12.12 15.48 -2.50
C LEU A 6 -11.37 14.14 -2.58
N PRO A 7 -10.29 13.93 -1.82
CA PRO A 7 -9.97 12.58 -1.39
C PRO A 7 -10.99 12.19 -0.33
N ASN A 8 -11.95 11.36 -0.72
CA ASN A 8 -12.74 10.56 0.20
C ASN A 8 -11.78 9.91 1.20
N LEU A 9 -11.94 10.27 2.47
CA LEU A 9 -11.40 9.49 3.58
C LEU A 9 -12.16 8.16 3.60
N VAL A 10 -11.65 7.18 2.83
CA VAL A 10 -12.01 5.78 2.99
C VAL A 10 -11.36 5.31 4.30
N SER A 11 -12.17 5.28 5.34
CA SER A 11 -11.82 4.69 6.63
C SER A 11 -12.30 3.25 6.64
N ALA A 12 -11.44 2.30 6.28
CA ALA A 12 -11.35 0.94 6.84
C ALA A 12 -10.36 0.07 6.04
N HIS A 13 -9.37 -0.51 6.73
CA HIS A 13 -9.03 -1.91 6.48
C HIS A 13 -9.24 -2.63 7.81
N ASN A 14 -10.22 -3.53 7.86
CA ASN A 14 -10.16 -4.76 8.64
C ASN A 14 -11.30 -5.68 8.19
N GLY A 15 -11.03 -6.57 7.22
CA GLY A 15 -12.00 -7.52 6.70
C GLY A 15 -12.21 -8.70 7.65
N SER A 16 -12.73 -8.45 8.86
CA SER A 16 -13.30 -9.54 9.64
C SER A 16 -14.47 -10.14 8.86
N ARG A 17 -14.41 -11.44 8.56
CA ARG A 17 -15.52 -12.17 7.93
C ARG A 17 -16.78 -11.97 8.75
N ASP A 18 -17.91 -11.80 8.08
CA ASP A 18 -19.21 -11.81 8.72
C ASP A 18 -19.62 -13.23 9.14
N GLU A 19 -20.80 -13.38 9.72
CA GLU A 19 -21.32 -14.68 10.17
C GLU A 19 -21.58 -15.68 9.03
N LEU A 20 -21.53 -15.22 7.78
CA LEU A 20 -21.63 -16.07 6.59
C LEU A 20 -20.26 -16.57 6.13
N GLY A 21 -19.17 -15.98 6.64
CA GLY A 21 -17.80 -16.32 6.28
C GLY A 21 -17.29 -15.57 5.04
N GLY A 22 -17.94 -14.46 4.69
CA GLY A 22 -17.54 -13.56 3.62
C GLY A 22 -17.33 -12.12 4.10
N HIS A 23 -16.96 -11.23 3.18
CA HIS A 23 -16.87 -9.79 3.48
C HIS A 23 -17.04 -8.94 2.20
N PHE A 24 -17.38 -7.66 2.37
CA PHE A 24 -17.34 -6.70 1.26
C PHE A 24 -15.94 -6.16 1.03
N ARG A 25 -15.47 -6.21 -0.22
CA ARG A 25 -14.28 -5.51 -0.66
C ARG A 25 -14.57 -4.01 -0.72
N ASN A 26 -13.75 -3.21 -0.01
CA ASN A 26 -13.98 -1.77 0.14
C ASN A 26 -13.84 -0.98 -1.18
N ALA A 27 -13.11 -1.51 -2.16
CA ALA A 27 -12.86 -0.81 -3.42
C ALA A 27 -14.11 -0.70 -4.31
N ASP A 28 -14.97 -1.72 -4.32
CA ASP A 28 -16.06 -1.84 -5.30
C ASP A 28 -17.37 -2.42 -4.74
N CYS A 29 -17.41 -2.72 -3.44
CA CYS A 29 -18.52 -3.38 -2.77
C CYS A 29 -18.87 -4.74 -3.38
N VAL A 30 -17.88 -5.45 -3.93
CA VAL A 30 -18.03 -6.87 -4.25
C VAL A 30 -18.00 -7.66 -2.95
N TYR A 31 -19.03 -8.46 -2.71
CA TYR A 31 -19.08 -9.37 -1.59
C TYR A 31 -18.32 -10.65 -1.96
N ILE A 32 -17.27 -10.97 -1.22
CA ILE A 32 -16.42 -12.13 -1.46
C ILE A 32 -16.69 -13.16 -0.36
N LEU A 33 -17.21 -14.33 -0.75
CA LEU A 33 -17.54 -15.43 0.15
C LEU A 33 -16.40 -16.45 0.19
N HIS A 34 -15.48 -16.31 1.14
CA HIS A 34 -14.31 -17.18 1.25
C HIS A 34 -14.66 -18.57 1.77
N GLU A 35 -15.34 -18.63 2.92
CA GLU A 35 -15.62 -19.88 3.64
C GLU A 35 -17.06 -19.89 4.16
N PRO A 36 -18.03 -20.39 3.36
CA PRO A 36 -19.43 -20.42 3.73
C PRO A 36 -19.62 -21.14 5.07
N THR A 37 -20.16 -20.43 6.06
CA THR A 37 -20.58 -21.05 7.33
C THR A 37 -21.83 -21.90 7.12
N SER A 38 -22.30 -22.58 8.17
CA SER A 38 -23.59 -23.30 8.11
C SER A 38 -24.76 -22.39 7.73
N ILE A 39 -24.70 -21.10 8.08
CA ILE A 39 -25.70 -20.09 7.71
C ILE A 39 -25.62 -19.80 6.21
N ALA A 40 -24.44 -19.53 5.67
CA ALA A 40 -24.29 -19.29 4.23
C ALA A 40 -24.67 -20.51 3.38
N ARG A 41 -24.34 -21.73 3.85
CA ARG A 41 -24.68 -22.99 3.18
C ARG A 41 -26.16 -23.35 3.23
N SER A 42 -26.97 -22.69 4.07
CA SER A 42 -28.42 -22.91 4.06
C SER A 42 -29.10 -22.27 2.86
N ALA A 43 -28.44 -21.33 2.17
CA ALA A 43 -28.98 -20.74 0.94
C ALA A 43 -28.97 -21.76 -0.20
N ALA A 44 -30.14 -22.00 -0.80
CA ALA A 44 -30.30 -22.89 -1.95
C ALA A 44 -29.91 -22.25 -3.28
N ASN A 45 -29.83 -20.91 -3.34
CA ASN A 45 -29.50 -20.17 -4.55
C ASN A 45 -28.93 -18.78 -4.23
N MET A 46 -28.48 -18.08 -5.28
CA MET A 46 -27.85 -16.75 -5.18
C MET A 46 -28.76 -15.72 -4.51
N GLN A 47 -30.06 -15.74 -4.78
CA GLN A 47 -31.01 -14.78 -4.21
C GLN A 47 -31.17 -14.97 -2.69
N GLU A 48 -31.23 -16.22 -2.23
CA GLU A 48 -31.29 -16.54 -0.82
C GLU A 48 -29.99 -16.15 -0.10
N LEU A 49 -28.84 -16.41 -0.72
CA LEU A 49 -27.54 -15.96 -0.19
C LEU A 49 -27.47 -14.44 -0.09
N MET A 50 -27.94 -13.71 -1.10
CA MET A 50 -28.00 -12.24 -1.05
C MET A 50 -28.91 -11.71 0.05
N SER A 51 -30.00 -12.42 0.37
CA SER A 51 -30.87 -12.10 1.51
C SER A 51 -30.11 -12.26 2.83
N LEU A 52 -29.38 -13.37 2.98
CA LEU A 52 -28.52 -13.60 4.13
C LEU A 52 -27.43 -12.53 4.25
N ILE A 53 -26.76 -12.16 3.15
CA ILE A 53 -25.74 -11.10 3.14
C ILE A 53 -26.35 -9.78 3.63
N LYS A 54 -27.57 -9.46 3.18
CA LYS A 54 -28.27 -8.24 3.62
C LYS A 54 -28.59 -8.25 5.11
N GLN A 55 -28.90 -9.43 5.66
CA GLN A 55 -29.26 -9.63 7.05
C GLN A 55 -28.04 -9.64 7.99
N TYR A 56 -27.00 -10.39 7.65
CA TYR A 56 -25.88 -10.72 8.54
C TYR A 56 -24.65 -9.82 8.35
N ASN A 57 -24.53 -9.11 7.23
CA ASN A 57 -23.45 -8.16 7.04
C ASN A 57 -23.82 -6.76 7.56
N SER A 58 -22.91 -6.11 8.28
CA SER A 58 -23.14 -4.80 8.90
C SER A 58 -22.89 -3.59 7.98
N ASN A 59 -22.28 -3.78 6.80
CA ASN A 59 -21.95 -2.71 5.86
C ASN A 59 -23.18 -2.25 5.05
N GLN A 60 -23.89 -1.24 5.56
CA GLN A 60 -25.12 -0.73 4.95
C GLN A 60 -24.90 -0.10 3.56
N ASP A 61 -23.76 0.56 3.36
CA ASP A 61 -23.45 1.26 2.11
C ASP A 61 -23.28 0.26 0.95
N CYS A 62 -22.53 -0.81 1.17
CA CYS A 62 -22.36 -1.85 0.16
C CYS A 62 -23.64 -2.68 -0.05
N LYS A 63 -24.40 -2.97 1.02
CA LYS A 63 -25.69 -3.68 0.94
C LYS A 63 -26.71 -2.98 0.04
N ALA A 64 -26.71 -1.64 0.02
CA ALA A 64 -27.63 -0.87 -0.82
C ALA A 64 -27.42 -1.09 -2.32
N SER A 65 -26.19 -1.42 -2.74
CA SER A 65 -25.84 -1.66 -4.15
C SER A 65 -25.68 -3.14 -4.53
N LEU A 66 -25.97 -4.06 -3.59
CA LEU A 66 -25.77 -5.50 -3.77
C LEU A 66 -26.70 -6.07 -4.86
N ASN A 67 -26.09 -6.73 -5.85
CA ASN A 67 -26.75 -7.49 -6.89
C ASN A 67 -25.93 -8.77 -7.19
N GLU A 68 -26.46 -9.68 -8.02
CA GLU A 68 -25.81 -10.95 -8.32
C GLU A 68 -24.39 -10.80 -8.89
N ALA A 69 -24.14 -9.78 -9.72
CA ALA A 69 -22.82 -9.51 -10.30
C ALA A 69 -21.80 -8.96 -9.28
N LYS A 70 -22.27 -8.56 -8.10
CA LYS A 70 -21.43 -8.10 -6.98
C LYS A 70 -21.24 -9.17 -5.90
N VAL A 71 -21.53 -10.43 -6.19
CA VAL A 71 -21.24 -11.56 -5.30
C VAL A 71 -20.24 -12.48 -5.97
N ASP A 72 -19.05 -12.58 -5.37
CA ASP A 72 -18.02 -13.54 -5.74
C ASP A 72 -18.06 -14.72 -4.77
N LEU A 73 -18.38 -15.90 -5.30
CA LEU A 73 -18.46 -17.14 -4.54
C LEU A 73 -17.09 -17.81 -4.37
N GLU A 74 -16.00 -17.28 -4.91
CA GLU A 74 -14.65 -17.88 -4.89
C GLU A 74 -14.61 -19.39 -5.27
N GLY A 75 -15.53 -19.83 -6.12
CA GLY A 75 -15.65 -21.22 -6.56
C GLY A 75 -16.65 -22.09 -5.78
N HIS A 76 -17.41 -21.53 -4.83
CA HIS A 76 -18.51 -22.22 -4.17
C HIS A 76 -19.73 -22.35 -5.10
N SER A 77 -20.38 -23.52 -5.08
CA SER A 77 -21.64 -23.78 -5.78
C SER A 77 -22.75 -24.08 -4.79
N PHE A 78 -23.97 -23.63 -5.09
CA PHE A 78 -25.15 -23.98 -4.29
C PHE A 78 -25.44 -25.49 -4.38
N PRO A 79 -25.92 -26.10 -3.28
CA PRO A 79 -26.35 -27.49 -3.33
C PRO A 79 -27.48 -27.63 -4.35
N ALA A 80 -27.30 -28.55 -5.30
CA ALA A 80 -28.37 -28.92 -6.22
C ALA A 80 -29.56 -29.45 -5.42
N GLU A 81 -30.77 -29.00 -5.76
CA GLU A 81 -32.01 -29.38 -5.08
C GLU A 81 -32.05 -30.90 -4.82
N GLY A 82 -31.98 -31.29 -3.54
CA GLY A 82 -32.27 -32.67 -3.11
C GLY A 82 -31.18 -33.47 -2.39
N SER A 83 -30.16 -32.87 -1.76
CA SER A 83 -29.22 -33.64 -0.91
C SER A 83 -29.15 -33.12 0.53
N THR A 84 -29.75 -33.88 1.44
CA THR A 84 -29.71 -33.71 2.90
C THR A 84 -28.36 -34.18 3.48
N PRO A 85 -27.79 -33.53 4.52
CA PRO A 85 -26.57 -34.02 5.16
C PRO A 85 -26.90 -35.07 6.22
N SER A 86 -26.30 -36.25 6.11
CA SER A 86 -26.39 -37.32 7.12
C SER A 86 -25.24 -37.19 8.12
N GLU A 87 -25.61 -36.98 9.37
CA GLU A 87 -24.74 -36.90 10.55
C GLU A 87 -24.34 -38.32 11.00
N SER A 88 -23.05 -38.55 11.28
CA SER A 88 -22.61 -39.78 11.92
C SER A 88 -21.53 -39.52 12.98
N THR A 89 -21.89 -39.87 14.21
CA THR A 89 -21.08 -39.96 15.42
C THR A 89 -20.24 -41.26 15.41
N PRO A 90 -19.04 -41.34 16.01
CA PRO A 90 -18.38 -42.62 16.25
C PRO A 90 -18.39 -43.01 17.74
N ALA A 91 -18.66 -44.30 17.99
CA ALA A 91 -18.52 -44.98 19.27
C ALA A 91 -17.17 -45.72 19.36
N SER A 92 -16.58 -45.69 20.56
CA SER A 92 -15.27 -46.23 20.95
C SER A 92 -15.22 -47.77 21.08
N SER A 93 -14.02 -48.36 20.89
CA SER A 93 -13.56 -49.54 21.65
C SER A 93 -12.01 -49.61 21.68
N ASP A 94 -11.47 -50.05 22.82
CA ASP A 94 -10.07 -49.93 23.26
C ASP A 94 -9.12 -51.10 22.85
N SER A 95 -7.92 -50.75 22.35
CA SER A 95 -6.51 -51.15 22.69
C SER A 95 -6.02 -52.64 22.78
N PRO A 96 -4.69 -52.96 22.74
CA PRO A 96 -3.46 -52.21 22.31
C PRO A 96 -2.36 -53.02 21.53
N LYS A 97 -1.47 -52.33 20.76
CA LYS A 97 0.03 -52.42 20.79
C LYS A 97 0.69 -51.88 19.49
N ALA A 98 1.75 -51.07 19.70
CA ALA A 98 2.67 -50.42 18.74
C ALA A 98 2.19 -49.10 18.10
N ALA A 99 2.21 -48.03 18.90
CA ALA A 99 1.99 -46.65 18.47
C ALA A 99 3.22 -46.10 17.74
N ALA A 100 3.26 -46.25 16.41
CA ALA A 100 3.79 -45.21 15.54
C ALA A 100 2.66 -44.19 15.35
N SER A 101 2.88 -42.95 15.81
CA SER A 101 1.89 -41.88 15.80
C SER A 101 1.48 -41.52 14.37
N THR A 102 0.37 -42.11 13.92
CA THR A 102 -0.28 -41.78 12.65
C THR A 102 -1.00 -40.44 12.78
N GLY A 103 -0.33 -39.38 12.32
CA GLY A 103 -0.91 -38.46 11.35
C GLY A 103 -2.06 -37.55 11.76
N ASN A 104 -2.05 -36.95 12.95
CA ASN A 104 -2.90 -35.79 13.22
C ASN A 104 -2.06 -34.55 13.55
N LEU A 105 -2.02 -33.61 12.60
CA LEU A 105 -1.43 -32.30 12.81
C LEU A 105 -2.35 -31.48 13.72
N GLN A 106 -1.75 -30.61 14.52
CA GLN A 106 -2.42 -29.71 15.44
C GLN A 106 -1.99 -28.29 15.07
N LEU A 107 -2.93 -27.36 15.15
CA LEU A 107 -2.69 -25.95 14.87
C LEU A 107 -1.77 -25.34 15.95
N GLY A 108 -0.89 -24.43 15.55
CA GLY A 108 0.04 -23.77 16.47
C GLY A 108 1.20 -24.67 16.92
N LYS A 109 1.52 -25.74 16.17
CA LYS A 109 2.58 -26.69 16.50
C LYS A 109 3.65 -26.75 15.42
N THR A 110 4.85 -27.12 15.84
CA THR A 110 6.01 -27.30 14.97
C THR A 110 6.27 -28.78 14.73
N TYR A 111 6.57 -29.13 13.49
CA TYR A 111 6.82 -30.49 13.04
C TYR A 111 8.13 -30.58 12.27
N ASP A 112 8.90 -31.64 12.51
CA ASP A 112 10.02 -31.99 11.64
C ASP A 112 9.49 -32.43 10.27
N ALA A 113 10.15 -31.92 9.22
CA ALA A 113 9.74 -32.13 7.85
C ALA A 113 10.91 -32.54 6.96
N LYS A 114 10.62 -33.29 5.90
CA LYS A 114 11.57 -33.58 4.82
C LYS A 114 11.02 -33.08 3.51
N LEU A 115 11.83 -32.35 2.75
CA LEU A 115 11.47 -31.91 1.41
C LEU A 115 11.28 -33.11 0.48
N ILE A 116 10.15 -33.14 -0.22
CA ILE A 116 9.88 -34.09 -1.32
C ILE A 116 10.10 -33.37 -2.66
N GLU A 117 9.47 -32.22 -2.83
CA GLU A 117 9.40 -31.50 -4.10
C GLU A 117 9.32 -29.99 -3.86
N CYS A 118 10.01 -29.22 -4.71
CA CYS A 118 9.88 -27.77 -4.77
C CYS A 118 8.85 -27.42 -5.85
N THR A 119 7.87 -26.57 -5.57
CA THR A 119 6.86 -26.16 -6.56
C THR A 119 7.15 -24.78 -7.10
N ASP A 120 7.11 -23.75 -6.24
CA ASP A 120 7.36 -22.35 -6.60
C ASP A 120 8.00 -21.60 -5.40
N GLY A 121 7.95 -20.26 -5.39
CA GLY A 121 8.57 -19.44 -4.35
C GLY A 121 7.91 -19.58 -2.98
N ASP A 122 6.65 -19.99 -2.91
CA ASP A 122 5.86 -20.03 -1.68
C ASP A 122 5.11 -21.34 -1.43
N THR A 123 5.36 -22.34 -2.27
CA THR A 123 4.74 -23.65 -2.21
C THR A 123 5.79 -24.75 -2.40
N ALA A 124 5.75 -25.76 -1.52
CA ALA A 124 6.57 -26.96 -1.62
C ALA A 124 5.86 -28.17 -1.00
N VAL A 125 6.30 -29.38 -1.31
CA VAL A 125 5.75 -30.63 -0.77
C VAL A 125 6.72 -31.21 0.26
N PHE A 126 6.21 -31.51 1.45
CA PHE A 126 6.99 -32.07 2.55
C PHE A 126 6.41 -33.38 3.06
N THR A 127 7.26 -34.26 3.60
CA THR A 127 6.83 -35.39 4.42
C THR A 127 6.87 -35.01 5.90
N ILE A 128 5.75 -35.19 6.60
CA ILE A 128 5.63 -35.07 8.06
C ILE A 128 5.06 -36.38 8.59
N ASN A 129 5.71 -37.01 9.57
CA ASN A 129 5.26 -38.29 10.16
C ASN A 129 4.92 -39.37 9.12
N GLY A 130 5.68 -39.42 8.01
CA GLY A 130 5.48 -40.38 6.92
C GLY A 130 4.37 -40.05 5.92
N LYS A 131 3.64 -38.92 6.08
CA LYS A 131 2.62 -38.46 5.12
C LYS A 131 3.08 -37.22 4.36
N ALA A 132 2.81 -37.18 3.07
CA ALA A 132 3.10 -36.04 2.20
C ALA A 132 2.03 -34.95 2.37
N TYR A 133 2.48 -33.70 2.43
CA TYR A 133 1.66 -32.50 2.52
C TYR A 133 2.22 -31.48 1.53
N LYS A 134 1.37 -31.03 0.59
CA LYS A 134 1.65 -29.79 -0.15
C LYS A 134 1.43 -28.64 0.84
N SER A 135 2.38 -27.73 0.94
CA SER A 135 2.35 -26.66 1.94
C SER A 135 2.41 -25.30 1.28
N ARG A 136 1.50 -24.40 1.69
CA ARG A 136 1.49 -22.99 1.32
C ARG A 136 2.18 -22.21 2.44
N PHE A 137 3.19 -21.44 2.07
CA PHE A 137 3.99 -20.68 3.01
C PHE A 137 3.17 -19.49 3.46
N LEU A 138 3.02 -19.38 4.78
CA LEU A 138 2.18 -18.33 5.35
C LEU A 138 2.69 -16.92 5.00
N TYR A 139 1.73 -16.02 4.82
CA TYR A 139 1.90 -14.57 4.76
C TYR A 139 2.58 -13.97 3.53
N ILE A 140 3.27 -14.75 2.71
CA ILE A 140 3.98 -14.23 1.53
C ILE A 140 3.31 -14.70 0.25
N ASP A 141 3.29 -13.85 -0.77
CA ASP A 141 2.98 -14.21 -2.15
C ASP A 141 4.21 -13.92 -3.03
N THR A 142 4.64 -14.91 -3.80
CA THR A 142 5.77 -14.77 -4.71
C THR A 142 5.29 -14.76 -6.16
N PRO A 143 5.96 -14.05 -7.08
CA PRO A 143 5.59 -14.08 -8.49
C PRO A 143 5.45 -15.52 -9.00
N GLU A 144 4.37 -15.79 -9.72
CA GLU A 144 4.02 -17.14 -10.17
C GLU A 144 5.05 -17.65 -11.19
N SER A 145 5.38 -18.94 -11.09
CA SER A 145 6.42 -19.58 -11.92
C SER A 145 5.92 -20.80 -12.69
N THR A 146 4.73 -21.29 -12.34
CA THR A 146 4.17 -22.54 -12.86
C THR A 146 3.11 -22.26 -13.92
N ARG A 147 1.94 -21.75 -13.53
CA ARG A 147 0.78 -21.54 -14.42
C ARG A 147 0.91 -20.27 -15.26
N THR A 148 1.40 -19.21 -14.63
CA THR A 148 1.82 -17.96 -15.26
C THR A 148 3.33 -17.84 -15.03
N LYS A 149 4.09 -17.35 -16.01
CA LYS A 149 5.51 -17.09 -15.81
C LYS A 149 5.69 -15.59 -15.63
N GLU A 150 5.62 -15.16 -14.38
CA GLU A 150 5.78 -13.77 -14.03
C GLU A 150 7.28 -13.44 -13.88
N PRO A 151 7.69 -12.19 -14.15
CA PRO A 151 9.05 -11.76 -13.86
C PRO A 151 9.44 -12.10 -12.42
N PHE A 152 10.64 -12.62 -12.22
CA PHE A 152 11.17 -13.09 -10.93
C PHE A 152 10.55 -14.37 -10.35
N GLY A 153 9.55 -14.98 -10.99
CA GLY A 153 8.92 -16.20 -10.46
C GLY A 153 9.88 -17.40 -10.46
N LEU A 154 10.68 -17.58 -11.50
CA LEU A 154 11.66 -18.66 -11.57
C LEU A 154 12.76 -18.48 -10.50
N GLU A 155 13.19 -17.24 -10.29
CA GLU A 155 14.18 -16.84 -9.30
C GLU A 155 13.67 -17.12 -7.88
N ALA A 156 12.40 -16.80 -7.59
CA ALA A 156 11.75 -17.13 -6.33
C ALA A 156 11.70 -18.64 -6.09
N ALA A 157 11.26 -19.42 -7.07
CA ALA A 157 11.22 -20.89 -6.97
C ALA A 157 12.61 -21.50 -6.75
N GLN A 158 13.63 -21.02 -7.47
CA GLN A 158 15.01 -21.48 -7.33
C GLN A 158 15.60 -21.09 -5.97
N TYR A 159 15.31 -19.89 -5.49
CA TYR A 159 15.72 -19.42 -4.16
C TYR A 159 15.16 -20.34 -3.09
N THR A 160 13.85 -20.57 -3.10
CA THR A 160 13.14 -21.45 -2.16
C THR A 160 13.73 -22.85 -2.17
N CYS A 161 13.87 -23.45 -3.35
CA CYS A 161 14.40 -24.80 -3.45
C CYS A 161 15.84 -24.91 -2.96
N SER A 162 16.66 -23.89 -3.25
CA SER A 162 18.05 -23.82 -2.78
C SER A 162 18.14 -23.62 -1.27
N PHE A 163 17.23 -22.83 -0.68
CA PHE A 163 17.17 -22.59 0.75
C PHE A 163 16.76 -23.85 1.52
N LEU A 164 15.70 -24.54 1.06
CA LEU A 164 15.17 -25.74 1.70
C LEU A 164 16.16 -26.90 1.72
N LYS A 165 17.10 -26.96 0.76
CA LYS A 165 18.15 -28.00 0.69
C LYS A 165 19.31 -27.77 1.67
N LYS A 166 19.38 -26.64 2.40
CA LYS A 166 20.54 -26.27 3.23
C LYS A 166 20.58 -26.92 4.60
N GLY A 167 19.52 -27.58 5.07
CA GLY A 167 19.52 -28.15 6.41
C GLY A 167 18.21 -28.78 6.84
N ASN A 168 18.07 -28.90 8.17
CA ASN A 168 16.90 -29.50 8.80
C ASN A 168 15.70 -28.56 8.66
N ILE A 169 14.59 -29.10 8.13
CA ILE A 169 13.37 -28.34 7.86
C ILE A 169 12.38 -28.60 8.99
N THR A 170 11.79 -27.53 9.52
CA THR A 170 10.62 -27.63 10.38
C THR A 170 9.49 -26.75 9.86
N LEU A 171 8.26 -27.23 10.05
CA LEU A 171 7.04 -26.55 9.66
C LEU A 171 6.25 -26.18 10.90
N GLU A 172 6.03 -24.89 11.13
CA GLU A 172 5.23 -24.37 12.23
C GLU A 172 3.86 -23.92 11.70
N THR A 173 2.81 -24.61 12.11
CA THR A 173 1.42 -24.28 11.73
C THR A 173 0.94 -23.08 12.53
N ASP A 174 0.19 -22.17 11.91
CA ASP A 174 -0.28 -20.92 12.52
C ASP A 174 -1.56 -20.44 11.80
N GLY A 175 -2.25 -19.45 12.36
CA GLY A 175 -3.52 -18.92 11.85
C GLY A 175 -4.75 -19.62 12.43
N GLY A 176 -5.87 -19.59 11.68
CA GLY A 176 -7.17 -20.13 12.11
C GLY A 176 -7.45 -21.57 11.67
N SER A 177 -6.72 -22.09 10.68
CA SER A 177 -6.89 -23.43 10.13
C SER A 177 -5.54 -24.06 9.79
N LEU A 178 -5.50 -25.40 9.76
CA LEU A 178 -4.31 -26.13 9.32
C LEU A 178 -4.13 -26.09 7.81
N PHE A 179 -5.23 -26.05 7.06
CA PHE A 179 -5.25 -26.17 5.62
C PHE A 179 -5.98 -24.98 5.00
N ASP A 180 -5.56 -24.59 3.80
CA ASP A 180 -6.34 -23.70 2.94
C ASP A 180 -7.42 -24.45 2.17
N LYS A 181 -8.17 -23.72 1.34
CA LYS A 181 -9.24 -24.28 0.49
C LYS A 181 -8.77 -25.24 -0.61
N TYR A 182 -7.46 -25.36 -0.81
CA TYR A 182 -6.84 -26.24 -1.81
C TYR A 182 -6.13 -27.43 -1.14
N ASP A 183 -6.47 -27.73 0.12
CA ASP A 183 -5.87 -28.77 0.95
C ASP A 183 -4.36 -28.63 1.13
N ARG A 184 -3.82 -27.40 1.01
CA ARG A 184 -2.41 -27.13 1.30
C ARG A 184 -2.24 -26.80 2.78
N LEU A 185 -1.25 -27.42 3.41
CA LEU A 185 -0.87 -27.16 4.79
C LEU A 185 -0.30 -25.74 4.92
N LEU A 186 -0.90 -24.93 5.78
CA LEU A 186 -0.46 -23.57 6.07
C LEU A 186 0.65 -23.61 7.11
N ALA A 187 1.86 -23.17 6.74
CA ALA A 187 3.00 -23.22 7.64
C ALA A 187 4.03 -22.10 7.46
N TRP A 188 4.63 -21.71 8.57
CA TRP A 188 5.94 -21.05 8.62
C TRP A 188 7.04 -22.09 8.40
N VAL A 189 7.98 -21.78 7.50
CA VAL A 189 8.99 -22.75 7.08
C VAL A 189 10.35 -22.34 7.61
N TRP A 190 10.97 -23.21 8.39
CA TRP A 190 12.25 -22.97 9.01
C TRP A 190 13.30 -23.92 8.47
N VAL A 191 14.50 -23.41 8.22
CA VAL A 191 15.69 -24.22 7.94
C VAL A 191 16.75 -23.88 8.97
N GLY A 192 16.95 -24.77 9.93
CA GLY A 192 17.71 -24.45 11.14
C GLY A 192 17.03 -23.34 11.95
N ASP A 193 17.72 -22.22 12.15
CA ASP A 193 17.26 -21.03 12.88
C ASP A 193 16.69 -19.93 11.96
N LYS A 194 16.68 -20.15 10.65
CA LYS A 194 16.26 -19.16 9.66
C LYS A 194 14.84 -19.41 9.18
N LEU A 195 14.02 -18.36 9.23
CA LEU A 195 12.67 -18.36 8.67
C LEU A 195 12.76 -18.10 7.17
N HIS A 196 12.35 -19.07 6.34
CA HIS A 196 12.41 -18.96 4.89
C HIS A 196 11.70 -17.71 4.37
N GLN A 197 10.46 -17.47 4.84
CA GLN A 197 9.67 -16.32 4.45
C GLN A 197 10.39 -15.00 4.67
N GLU A 198 11.11 -14.84 5.78
CA GLU A 198 11.90 -13.63 6.03
C GLU A 198 13.05 -13.50 5.03
N GLU A 199 13.73 -14.60 4.73
CA GLU A 199 14.94 -14.60 3.90
C GLU A 199 14.62 -14.39 2.41
N ILE A 200 13.53 -14.97 1.90
CA ILE A 200 13.07 -14.72 0.53
C ILE A 200 12.51 -13.30 0.36
N THR A 201 11.82 -12.76 1.38
CA THR A 201 11.39 -11.36 1.37
C THR A 201 12.59 -10.41 1.38
N LYS A 202 13.63 -10.65 2.19
CA LYS A 202 14.88 -9.87 2.17
C LYS A 202 15.58 -9.90 0.81
N ALA A 203 15.44 -11.00 0.07
CA ALA A 203 15.97 -11.13 -1.28
C ALA A 203 15.17 -10.32 -2.33
N GLY A 204 14.02 -9.75 -1.95
CA GLY A 204 13.14 -8.98 -2.82
C GLY A 204 12.38 -9.85 -3.81
N LEU A 205 12.00 -11.07 -3.41
CA LEU A 205 11.32 -12.04 -4.28
C LEU A 205 9.87 -12.32 -3.84
N VAL A 206 9.30 -11.44 -3.02
CA VAL A 206 7.90 -11.48 -2.54
C VAL A 206 7.21 -10.24 -3.09
N GLU A 207 6.08 -10.41 -3.76
CA GLU A 207 5.32 -9.34 -4.41
C GLU A 207 4.24 -8.74 -3.51
N ASP A 208 3.55 -9.59 -2.74
CA ASP A 208 2.44 -9.20 -1.89
C ASP A 208 2.40 -10.05 -0.61
N PHE A 209 1.53 -9.68 0.32
CA PHE A 209 1.25 -10.45 1.53
C PHE A 209 -0.13 -11.08 1.48
N TYR A 210 -0.16 -12.41 1.50
CA TYR A 210 -1.39 -13.17 1.51
C TYR A 210 -1.84 -13.41 2.96
N ASP A 211 -2.85 -12.65 3.39
CA ASP A 211 -3.31 -12.59 4.78
C ASP A 211 -4.61 -13.39 5.01
N TYR A 212 -4.57 -14.47 5.81
CA TYR A 212 -5.77 -15.14 6.36
C TYR A 212 -6.04 -14.84 7.85
N GLY A 213 -5.36 -13.87 8.46
CA GLY A 213 -5.53 -13.44 9.85
C GLY A 213 -4.24 -12.94 10.49
N SER A 214 -4.26 -12.73 11.81
CA SER A 214 -3.03 -12.35 12.51
C SER A 214 -2.08 -13.54 12.63
N TYR A 215 -0.84 -13.34 12.22
CA TYR A 215 0.22 -14.33 12.30
C TYR A 215 1.40 -13.88 13.16
N LYS A 216 2.15 -14.89 13.64
CA LYS A 216 3.22 -14.70 14.62
C LYS A 216 4.40 -13.85 14.14
N TYR A 217 4.74 -13.89 12.85
CA TYR A 217 6.00 -13.33 12.33
C TYR A 217 5.85 -12.15 11.36
N GLU A 218 4.65 -11.58 11.20
CA GLU A 218 4.38 -10.48 10.25
C GLU A 218 5.43 -9.36 10.32
N ASN A 219 5.73 -8.87 11.53
CA ASN A 219 6.71 -7.78 11.72
C ASN A 219 8.11 -8.09 11.18
N ARG A 220 8.53 -9.37 11.22
CA ARG A 220 9.83 -9.80 10.64
C ARG A 220 9.77 -9.69 9.12
N ILE A 221 8.65 -10.08 8.52
CA ILE A 221 8.44 -10.05 7.08
C ILE A 221 8.32 -8.59 6.59
N TRP A 222 7.60 -7.72 7.30
CA TRP A 222 7.59 -6.28 7.00
C TRP A 222 8.99 -5.67 7.04
N SER A 223 9.77 -5.97 8.08
CA SER A 223 11.15 -5.46 8.20
C SER A 223 12.06 -5.98 7.08
N ALA A 224 11.87 -7.23 6.67
CA ALA A 224 12.56 -7.81 5.53
C ALA A 224 12.19 -7.13 4.20
N MET A 225 10.92 -6.77 4.05
CA MET A 225 10.41 -6.09 2.86
C MET A 225 10.94 -4.68 2.74
N ASP A 226 10.94 -3.93 3.84
CA ASP A 226 11.54 -2.59 3.91
C ASP A 226 13.02 -2.65 3.54
N TYR A 227 13.76 -3.61 4.10
CA TYR A 227 15.16 -3.83 3.73
C TYR A 227 15.33 -4.09 2.23
N ALA A 228 14.51 -4.96 1.63
CA ALA A 228 14.60 -5.27 0.21
C ALA A 228 14.35 -4.05 -0.68
N LYS A 229 13.36 -3.21 -0.32
CA LYS A 229 13.03 -1.96 -1.01
C LYS A 229 14.16 -0.94 -0.89
N GLU A 230 14.64 -0.68 0.33
CA GLU A 230 15.71 0.28 0.61
C GLU A 230 17.03 -0.08 -0.09
N ASN A 231 17.27 -1.37 -0.32
CA ASN A 231 18.50 -1.88 -0.93
C ASN A 231 18.33 -2.32 -2.40
N GLY A 232 17.18 -2.03 -3.01
CA GLY A 232 16.88 -2.36 -4.41
C GLY A 232 17.12 -3.85 -4.73
N LYS A 233 16.60 -4.75 -3.91
CA LYS A 233 16.75 -6.20 -4.08
C LYS A 233 15.64 -6.78 -4.96
N GLY A 234 15.98 -7.80 -5.74
CA GLY A 234 15.01 -8.57 -6.55
C GLY A 234 14.09 -7.66 -7.37
N ILE A 235 12.79 -7.79 -7.18
CA ILE A 235 11.75 -7.02 -7.86
C ILE A 235 11.87 -5.49 -7.64
N TYR A 236 12.58 -5.05 -6.60
CA TYR A 236 12.77 -3.64 -6.26
C TYR A 236 14.06 -3.03 -6.84
N ALA A 237 14.85 -3.80 -7.58
CA ALA A 237 16.03 -3.27 -8.26
C ALA A 237 15.62 -2.23 -9.32
N ALA A 238 16.31 -1.08 -9.36
CA ALA A 238 16.08 -0.09 -10.40
C ALA A 238 16.34 -0.70 -11.78
N THR A 239 15.32 -0.74 -12.63
CA THR A 239 15.37 -1.32 -13.98
C THR A 239 16.17 -0.41 -14.91
N ASN A 240 17.50 -0.49 -14.87
CA ASN A 240 18.30 -0.04 -16.00
C ASN A 240 18.44 -1.20 -17.00
N SER A 241 17.36 -1.57 -17.70
CA SER A 241 17.46 -2.56 -18.79
C SER A 241 16.35 -2.40 -19.86
N PRO A 242 16.65 -2.57 -21.17
CA PRO A 242 15.88 -1.99 -22.29
C PRO A 242 14.57 -2.71 -22.66
N ALA A 243 14.15 -3.72 -21.90
CA ALA A 243 13.05 -4.60 -22.30
C ALA A 243 11.66 -3.94 -22.19
N GLU A 244 11.51 -2.96 -21.30
CA GLU A 244 10.23 -2.31 -20.98
C GLU A 244 9.82 -1.23 -22.01
N GLN A 245 10.72 -0.83 -22.92
CA GLN A 245 10.39 0.16 -23.97
C GLN A 245 9.71 -0.45 -25.21
N THR A 246 9.63 -1.78 -25.32
CA THR A 246 9.12 -2.41 -26.55
C THR A 246 7.59 -2.48 -26.62
N GLU A 247 6.90 -2.37 -25.49
CA GLU A 247 5.42 -2.44 -25.46
C GLU A 247 4.77 -1.05 -25.48
N GLN A 248 5.36 -0.05 -24.81
CA GLN A 248 4.85 1.33 -24.87
C GLN A 248 5.10 2.04 -26.22
N SER A 249 6.09 1.60 -27.00
CA SER A 249 6.40 2.19 -28.32
C SER A 249 5.50 1.67 -29.45
N LYS A 250 4.86 0.50 -29.30
CA LYS A 250 3.93 -0.03 -30.31
C LYS A 250 2.57 0.65 -30.25
N GLU A 251 2.06 0.92 -29.05
CA GLU A 251 0.73 1.53 -28.85
C GLU A 251 0.69 3.02 -29.25
N GLN A 252 1.84 3.71 -29.24
CA GLN A 252 1.96 5.07 -29.76
C GLN A 252 2.11 5.14 -31.29
N SER A 253 2.67 4.11 -31.94
CA SER A 253 2.83 4.10 -33.40
C SER A 253 1.50 3.84 -34.13
N GLU A 254 0.63 2.99 -33.57
CA GLU A 254 -0.68 2.67 -34.17
C GLU A 254 -1.67 3.84 -34.05
N LYS A 255 -1.57 4.66 -32.99
CA LYS A 255 -2.43 5.83 -32.78
C LYS A 255 -2.10 7.03 -33.68
N GLN A 256 -0.90 7.05 -34.28
CA GLN A 256 -0.46 8.14 -35.14
C GLN A 256 -0.71 7.85 -36.63
N GLU A 257 -0.74 6.58 -37.05
CA GLU A 257 -1.15 6.21 -38.41
C GLU A 257 -2.65 6.41 -38.69
N GLU A 258 -3.52 6.27 -37.68
CA GLU A 258 -4.95 6.51 -37.85
C GLU A 258 -5.30 8.01 -37.96
N ARG A 259 -4.46 8.90 -37.39
CA ARG A 259 -4.65 10.35 -37.44
C ARG A 259 -4.18 11.01 -38.73
N THR A 260 -3.40 10.30 -39.56
CA THR A 260 -2.80 10.86 -40.79
C THR A 260 -3.58 10.49 -42.07
N LYS A 261 -4.66 9.71 -41.96
CA LYS A 261 -5.51 9.32 -43.11
C LYS A 261 -6.76 10.18 -43.33
N GLN A 262 -7.03 11.20 -42.50
CA GLN A 262 -8.25 12.03 -42.63
C GLN A 262 -8.06 13.41 -43.28
N GLU A 263 -6.85 13.79 -43.68
CA GLU A 263 -6.62 15.15 -44.20
C GLU A 263 -5.86 15.13 -45.53
N GLN A 264 -6.50 14.67 -46.61
CA GLN A 264 -6.09 14.99 -47.98
C GLN A 264 -7.18 14.63 -49.03
N LYS A 265 -7.91 15.65 -49.51
CA LYS A 265 -8.47 15.71 -50.88
C LYS A 265 -8.38 17.15 -51.40
N PRO A 266 -8.12 17.38 -52.70
CA PRO A 266 -7.43 18.58 -53.18
C PRO A 266 -8.37 19.66 -53.73
N LYS A 267 -7.85 20.89 -53.84
CA LYS A 267 -8.31 21.89 -54.81
C LYS A 267 -7.15 22.38 -55.65
N ASN A 268 -7.42 22.50 -56.94
CA ASN A 268 -6.48 22.83 -58.01
C ASN A 268 -6.83 24.20 -58.60
N VAL A 269 -5.84 24.79 -59.30
CA VAL A 269 -5.88 25.79 -60.39
C VAL A 269 -5.57 27.28 -60.08
N GLY A 270 -4.56 27.78 -60.82
CA GLY A 270 -4.36 29.15 -61.32
C GLY A 270 -3.00 29.78 -60.91
N GLU A 271 -1.92 29.65 -61.69
CA GLU A 271 -1.37 30.64 -62.67
C GLU A 271 -1.03 32.02 -62.02
N GLU A 272 0.10 32.72 -62.21
CA GLU A 272 1.18 32.69 -63.21
C GLU A 272 2.36 33.59 -62.73
N SER A 273 3.58 33.23 -63.17
CA SER A 273 4.68 34.11 -63.63
C SER A 273 5.62 34.93 -62.69
N GLN A 274 6.93 34.73 -62.94
CA GLN A 274 8.07 35.69 -62.99
C GLN A 274 8.63 36.28 -61.67
N GLN A 275 9.92 36.56 -61.47
CA GLN A 275 11.22 36.29 -62.12
C GLN A 275 12.33 36.89 -61.21
N GLU A 276 13.47 36.18 -61.08
CA GLU A 276 14.86 36.63 -60.83
C GLU A 276 15.35 37.41 -59.56
N LYS A 277 16.52 36.88 -59.11
CA LYS A 277 17.79 37.52 -58.67
C LYS A 277 18.10 37.76 -57.17
N LYS A 278 19.01 36.89 -56.69
CA LYS A 278 20.20 37.14 -55.81
C LYS A 278 21.07 38.31 -56.36
N PRO A 279 22.12 38.86 -55.69
CA PRO A 279 22.73 38.44 -54.41
C PRO A 279 23.30 39.55 -53.48
N GLU A 280 23.89 39.08 -52.35
CA GLU A 280 25.10 39.62 -51.67
C GLU A 280 24.99 41.03 -51.00
N ASN A 281 25.60 41.34 -49.86
CA ASN A 281 26.86 40.88 -49.27
C ASN A 281 27.02 41.37 -47.80
N THR A 282 27.89 40.68 -47.04
CA THR A 282 28.91 41.22 -46.09
C THR A 282 28.40 41.97 -44.83
N GLU A 283 28.56 41.40 -43.62
CA GLU A 283 29.73 41.54 -42.70
C GLU A 283 30.00 43.03 -42.36
N GLU A 284 30.34 43.48 -41.15
CA GLU A 284 31.03 42.89 -40.02
C GLU A 284 30.90 43.88 -38.84
N ASP A 285 30.99 43.33 -37.62
CA ASP A 285 31.61 43.85 -36.38
C ASP A 285 31.91 45.35 -36.19
N THR A 286 31.58 45.89 -35.01
CA THR A 286 32.57 46.08 -33.91
C THR A 286 31.99 46.83 -32.71
N ASP A 287 32.00 46.11 -31.59
CA ASP A 287 32.47 46.40 -30.22
C ASP A 287 32.78 47.83 -29.68
N SER A 288 32.74 47.88 -28.33
CA SER A 288 33.25 48.86 -27.36
C SER A 288 32.43 50.14 -27.13
N ALA A 289 32.11 50.62 -25.93
CA ALA A 289 32.49 50.48 -24.51
C ALA A 289 32.78 51.89 -23.95
N ASP A 290 32.15 52.17 -22.81
CA ASP A 290 32.62 52.98 -21.68
C ASP A 290 32.54 54.53 -21.66
N GLN A 291 31.77 54.97 -20.64
CA GLN A 291 32.02 56.00 -19.62
C GLN A 291 32.18 57.53 -19.89
N GLN A 292 31.24 58.23 -19.23
CA GLN A 292 31.41 59.27 -18.17
C GLN A 292 31.19 60.77 -18.47
N ARG A 293 30.24 61.33 -17.65
CA ARG A 293 30.21 62.64 -16.91
C ARG A 293 30.19 63.94 -17.75
N GLU A 294 29.53 65.04 -17.38
CA GLU A 294 28.87 65.53 -16.15
C GLU A 294 28.02 66.80 -16.46
N SER A 295 27.31 67.30 -15.43
CA SER A 295 26.58 68.58 -15.29
C SER A 295 25.15 68.61 -15.86
N GLY A 296 24.11 69.10 -15.17
CA GLY A 296 23.95 69.67 -13.84
C GLY A 296 22.60 70.42 -13.82
N GLN A 297 21.77 70.26 -12.78
CA GLN A 297 20.93 71.31 -12.16
C GLN A 297 19.87 70.71 -11.22
N GLU A 298 19.85 71.27 -10.01
CA GLU A 298 18.88 71.05 -8.93
C GLU A 298 17.47 71.54 -9.29
N SER A 299 16.43 70.85 -8.82
CA SER A 299 15.48 71.39 -7.82
C SER A 299 14.30 70.46 -7.51
N ASN A 300 13.94 70.46 -6.23
CA ASN A 300 12.64 70.15 -5.59
C ASN A 300 12.13 68.70 -5.44
N GLN A 301 12.23 68.27 -4.17
CA GLN A 301 11.18 67.71 -3.30
C GLN A 301 10.29 66.55 -3.81
N VAL A 302 10.39 65.41 -3.14
CA VAL A 302 9.38 64.77 -2.25
C VAL A 302 9.69 63.28 -2.19
N GLU A 303 9.93 62.77 -0.98
CA GLU A 303 9.92 61.34 -0.68
C GLU A 303 8.54 60.76 -0.98
N THR A 304 8.46 59.76 -1.85
CA THR A 304 7.42 58.73 -1.76
C THR A 304 8.10 57.43 -1.36
N VAL A 305 7.95 57.14 -0.08
CA VAL A 305 8.29 55.89 0.58
C VAL A 305 7.63 54.73 -0.17
N ASP A 306 8.44 53.75 -0.56
CA ASP A 306 7.97 52.46 -1.03
C ASP A 306 7.07 51.84 0.06
N GLU A 307 5.78 51.65 -0.25
CA GLU A 307 4.90 50.80 0.53
C GLU A 307 5.32 49.34 0.34
N GLU A 308 6.27 48.88 1.15
CA GLU A 308 6.52 47.46 1.32
C GLU A 308 5.81 47.00 2.60
N TRP A 309 4.58 46.50 2.43
CA TRP A 309 3.82 45.87 3.51
C TRP A 309 4.48 44.53 3.85
N ASP A 310 5.16 44.51 4.99
CA ASP A 310 5.82 43.33 5.54
C ASP A 310 4.77 42.29 6.03
N CYS A 311 4.26 41.48 5.10
CA CYS A 311 3.24 40.45 5.31
C CYS A 311 3.71 39.21 6.11
N SER A 312 4.91 39.24 6.69
CA SER A 312 5.46 38.13 7.48
C SER A 312 4.86 38.02 8.90
N LEU A 313 4.40 39.14 9.47
CA LEU A 313 4.00 39.20 10.89
C LEU A 313 2.50 38.89 11.12
N LEU A 314 1.63 39.21 10.15
CA LEU A 314 0.20 38.88 10.23
C LEU A 314 -0.07 37.40 9.91
N SER A 315 0.78 36.75 9.10
CA SER A 315 0.59 35.35 8.70
C SER A 315 0.88 34.39 9.86
N GLY A 316 1.98 34.58 10.60
CA GLY A 316 2.34 33.73 11.74
C GLY A 316 1.33 33.80 12.90
N LEU A 317 0.85 35.01 13.22
CA LEU A 317 -0.13 35.23 14.29
C LEU A 317 -1.50 34.66 13.90
N LEU A 318 -1.91 34.79 12.63
CA LEU A 318 -3.13 34.19 12.11
C LEU A 318 -3.05 32.65 12.12
N PHE A 319 -1.90 32.06 11.75
CA PHE A 319 -1.70 30.60 11.80
C PHE A 319 -1.72 30.07 13.24
N ALA A 320 -1.12 30.77 14.20
CA ALA A 320 -1.14 30.38 15.62
C ALA A 320 -2.55 30.48 16.23
N LEU A 321 -3.30 31.53 15.87
CA LEU A 321 -4.68 31.75 16.34
C LEU A 321 -5.66 30.74 15.70
N LEU A 322 -5.45 30.40 14.42
CA LEU A 322 -6.17 29.32 13.75
C LEU A 322 -5.85 27.95 14.37
N PHE A 323 -4.60 27.68 14.76
CA PHE A 323 -4.23 26.44 15.45
C PHE A 323 -4.91 26.33 16.83
N TYR A 324 -4.97 27.43 17.59
CA TYR A 324 -5.63 27.48 18.90
C TYR A 324 -7.17 27.41 18.81
N LEU A 325 -7.77 28.02 17.79
CA LEU A 325 -9.21 27.95 17.54
C LEU A 325 -9.67 26.59 17.03
N THR A 326 -8.79 25.74 16.47
CA THR A 326 -9.16 24.38 16.08
C THR A 326 -9.49 23.46 17.27
N ILE A 327 -9.13 23.85 18.50
CA ILE A 327 -9.37 23.05 19.71
C ILE A 327 -10.85 23.09 20.15
N PRO A 328 -11.51 24.26 20.32
CA PRO A 328 -12.93 24.31 20.62
C PRO A 328 -13.83 23.90 19.44
N LEU A 329 -13.43 24.18 18.18
CA LEU A 329 -14.19 23.80 16.99
C LEU A 329 -14.23 22.27 16.75
N LYS A 330 -13.16 21.53 17.08
CA LYS A 330 -13.15 20.05 16.93
C LYS A 330 -13.92 19.31 18.04
N LYS A 331 -14.12 19.95 19.20
CA LYS A 331 -14.96 19.39 20.28
C LYS A 331 -16.45 19.45 19.96
N ALA A 332 -16.88 20.47 19.19
CA ALA A 332 -18.25 20.61 18.70
C ALA A 332 -18.61 19.62 17.56
N MET A 333 -17.61 19.08 16.85
CA MET A 333 -17.78 18.13 15.75
C MET A 333 -17.61 16.64 16.16
N GLY A 334 -17.61 16.32 17.46
CA GLY A 334 -17.63 14.93 17.94
C GLY A 334 -16.37 14.10 17.67
N LYS A 335 -15.24 14.68 17.22
CA LYS A 335 -13.98 13.95 16.98
C LYS A 335 -12.99 14.16 18.14
N ARG A 336 -12.54 13.06 18.74
CA ARG A 336 -11.54 13.04 19.84
C ARG A 336 -10.15 13.46 19.32
N THR A 337 -9.42 14.28 20.08
CA THR A 337 -8.11 14.81 19.69
C THR A 337 -7.02 13.73 19.74
N LEU A 338 -6.13 13.73 18.73
CA LEU A 338 -5.05 12.72 18.51
C LEU A 338 -4.07 12.56 19.68
N ILE A 339 -3.95 13.56 20.56
CA ILE A 339 -3.04 13.51 21.71
C ILE A 339 -3.57 12.53 22.78
N ALA A 340 -4.89 12.41 22.92
CA ALA A 340 -5.50 11.55 23.94
C ALA A 340 -5.33 10.05 23.62
N HIS A 341 -5.33 9.67 22.34
CA HIS A 341 -5.18 8.27 21.93
C HIS A 341 -3.74 7.75 22.12
N ARG A 342 -2.73 8.63 21.97
CA ARG A 342 -1.32 8.23 22.07
C ARG A 342 -0.83 8.08 23.52
N MET A 343 -1.56 8.59 24.49
CA MET A 343 -1.26 8.35 25.91
C MET A 343 -1.62 6.91 26.34
N TRP A 344 -2.51 6.20 25.65
CA TRP A 344 -2.89 4.84 26.06
C TRP A 344 -2.11 3.73 25.33
N SER A 345 -0.84 3.97 25.01
CA SER A 345 0.06 2.93 24.48
C SER A 345 0.89 2.29 25.60
N LYS A 346 1.42 1.07 25.40
CA LYS A 346 2.32 0.39 26.36
C LYS A 346 3.57 1.23 26.76
N LYS A 347 3.86 2.33 26.05
CA LYS A 347 4.94 3.29 26.34
C LYS A 347 4.43 4.63 26.92
N TRP A 348 3.31 4.64 27.64
CA TRP A 348 2.76 5.85 28.28
C TRP A 348 3.77 6.69 29.10
N PRO A 349 4.68 6.12 29.92
CA PRO A 349 5.64 6.96 30.67
C PRO A 349 6.59 7.74 29.77
N LEU A 350 7.01 7.18 28.63
CA LEU A 350 7.84 7.88 27.64
C LEU A 350 7.07 9.01 26.97
N ASN A 351 5.80 8.78 26.64
CA ASN A 351 4.95 9.78 26.01
C ASN A 351 4.59 10.93 26.97
N LEU A 352 4.41 10.62 28.27
CA LEU A 352 4.22 11.63 29.31
C LEU A 352 5.48 12.49 29.47
N PHE A 353 6.66 11.86 29.49
CA PHE A 353 7.93 12.56 29.57
C PHE A 353 8.17 13.47 28.35
N LEU A 354 7.91 12.98 27.13
CA LEU A 354 8.00 13.80 25.91
C LEU A 354 7.02 14.99 25.93
N SER A 355 5.81 14.80 26.46
CA SER A 355 4.81 15.86 26.58
C SER A 355 5.28 16.99 27.51
N VAL A 356 5.90 16.64 28.64
CA VAL A 356 6.47 17.61 29.58
C VAL A 356 7.65 18.36 28.95
N ILE A 357 8.53 17.66 28.23
CA ILE A 357 9.64 18.29 27.47
C ILE A 357 9.09 19.26 26.43
N TYR A 358 8.07 18.84 25.67
CA TYR A 358 7.47 19.68 24.64
C TYR A 358 6.84 20.95 25.23
N ALA A 359 6.10 20.83 26.33
CA ALA A 359 5.54 21.96 27.04
C ALA A 359 6.62 22.93 27.55
N PHE A 360 7.75 22.40 28.03
CA PHE A 360 8.88 23.20 28.48
C PHE A 360 9.56 23.95 27.33
N ILE A 361 9.77 23.29 26.19
CA ILE A 361 10.31 23.93 24.97
C ILE A 361 9.37 25.05 24.50
N CYS A 362 8.05 24.80 24.44
CA CYS A 362 7.07 25.83 24.09
C CYS A 362 7.07 27.02 25.06
N TYR A 363 7.28 26.79 26.34
CA TYR A 363 7.38 27.87 27.32
C TYR A 363 8.64 28.73 27.09
N ILE A 364 9.79 28.09 26.83
CA ILE A 364 11.04 28.80 26.51
C ILE A 364 10.89 29.61 25.22
N THR A 365 10.30 29.05 24.16
CA THR A 365 10.13 29.79 22.90
C THR A 365 9.22 31.01 23.09
N MET A 366 8.14 30.89 23.86
CA MET A 366 7.27 32.02 24.20
C MET A 366 8.01 33.10 25.01
N LEU A 367 8.88 32.71 25.95
CA LEU A 367 9.68 33.65 26.73
C LEU A 367 10.70 34.39 25.87
N LEU A 368 11.38 33.69 24.95
CA LEU A 368 12.33 34.30 24.02
C LEU A 368 11.65 35.30 23.08
N LEU A 369 10.48 34.95 22.56
CA LEU A 369 9.66 35.87 21.75
C LEU A 369 9.26 37.12 22.55
N LEU A 370 8.87 36.96 23.81
CA LEU A 370 8.52 38.09 24.68
C LEU A 370 9.73 39.03 24.92
N LEU A 371 10.92 38.46 25.15
CA LEU A 371 12.15 39.25 25.32
C LEU A 371 12.51 40.03 24.06
N GLU A 372 12.33 39.42 22.89
CA GLU A 372 12.58 40.07 21.60
C GLU A 372 11.61 41.23 21.36
N ILE A 373 10.32 41.03 21.68
CA ILE A 373 9.30 42.09 21.64
C ILE A 373 9.69 43.25 22.57
N LEU A 374 10.10 42.96 23.82
CA LEU A 374 10.53 43.99 24.77
C LEU A 374 11.78 44.74 24.30
N HIS A 375 12.72 44.05 23.65
CA HIS A 375 13.91 44.67 23.07
C HIS A 375 13.56 45.62 21.92
N LEU A 376 12.63 45.23 21.05
CA LEU A 376 12.10 46.08 19.97
C LEU A 376 11.43 47.35 20.53
N PHE A 377 10.63 47.22 21.60
CA PHE A 377 10.01 48.38 22.24
C PHE A 377 11.04 49.31 22.91
N LYS A 378 12.08 48.76 23.53
CA LYS A 378 13.16 49.55 24.14
C LYS A 378 13.96 50.32 23.10
N ASN A 379 14.32 49.69 21.98
CA ASN A 379 15.04 50.33 20.88
C ASN A 379 14.19 51.40 20.16
N LYS A 380 12.88 51.17 20.00
CA LYS A 380 11.96 52.18 19.44
C LYS A 380 11.83 53.42 20.34
N LYS A 381 11.93 53.26 21.66
CA LYS A 381 11.90 54.37 22.62
C LYS A 381 13.23 55.15 22.66
N SER A 382 14.36 54.50 22.37
CA SER A 382 15.68 55.14 22.27
C SER A 382 15.86 56.00 21.01
N LYS A 383 15.18 55.66 19.90
CA LYS A 383 15.21 56.45 18.64
C LYS A 383 14.29 57.67 18.63
N ARG A 384 13.54 57.92 19.72
CA ARG A 384 12.56 59.03 19.85
C ARG A 384 13.02 60.14 20.82
N LYS A 385 14.27 60.13 21.26
CA LYS A 385 14.85 61.17 22.13
C LYS A 385 15.93 61.95 21.41
#